data_AF-A0A512HQZ6-F1
#
_entry.id   AF-A0A512HQZ6-F1
#
_cell.length_a   1.000
_cell.length_b   1.000
_cell.length_c   1.000
_cell.angle_alpha   90.00
_cell.angle_beta   90.00
_cell.angle_gamma   90.00
#
_symmetry.space_group_name_H-M   'P 1'
#
loop_
_entity.id
_entity.type
_entity.pdbx_description
1 polymer ?
#
loop_
_entity_poly.entity_id
_entity_poly.type
_entity_poly.pdbx_seq_one_letter_code
_entity_poly.pdbx_strand_id
1 'polypeptide(L)'
;MALTPQDIRDKQFTAVRLRDGYDMGEVEQFLDEVEVEFERLVNENSELKAKVAELEAAVEQASKAQPAPVAAAPEPVKEPEPVKAPEPTPAPAPAAPQELRVTSTAEASTAAARLLEIASANADQLMDAAKEEADSIIGEARVEAEQLSSEARRNADTLQYESRKRAEQLDIETEQRRKEVISDLERERQELQAEIDHLRAYEREYRARLKAYFQDQLAQLEGSAPVAPKQGTALDGGSE
;
A
#
# COMPACT_ATOMS: atom_id res chain seq x y z
N MET A 1 7.89 -20.64 14.75
CA MET A 1 6.49 -20.89 14.36
C MET A 1 5.91 -19.52 14.06
N ALA A 2 5.80 -19.16 12.79
CA ALA A 2 5.28 -17.85 12.40
C ALA A 2 3.76 -18.00 12.22
N LEU A 3 3.00 -17.05 12.78
CA LEU A 3 1.59 -16.91 12.46
C LEU A 3 1.45 -16.73 10.95
N THR A 4 0.45 -17.37 10.35
CA THR A 4 0.02 -17.16 8.98
C THR A 4 -1.18 -16.21 8.94
N PRO A 5 -1.47 -15.55 7.82
CA PRO A 5 -2.71 -14.77 7.68
C PRO A 5 -3.97 -15.60 7.99
N GLN A 6 -3.98 -16.88 7.58
CA GLN A 6 -5.07 -17.81 7.89
C GLN A 6 -5.23 -18.05 9.41
N ASP A 7 -4.14 -18.09 10.18
CA ASP A 7 -4.21 -18.25 11.63
C ASP A 7 -4.86 -17.04 12.34
N ILE A 8 -4.84 -15.86 11.71
CA ILE A 8 -5.48 -14.64 12.21
C ILE A 8 -6.98 -14.71 11.93
N ARG A 9 -7.36 -15.14 10.72
CA ARG A 9 -8.76 -15.32 10.32
C ARG A 9 -9.48 -16.39 11.14
N ASP A 10 -8.83 -17.51 11.40
CA ASP A 10 -9.41 -18.62 12.17
C ASP A 10 -9.42 -18.38 13.69
N LYS A 11 -8.95 -17.21 14.14
CA LYS A 11 -8.78 -16.92 15.57
C LYS A 11 -10.11 -16.65 16.25
N GLN A 12 -10.54 -17.58 17.11
CA GLN A 12 -11.70 -17.39 17.97
C GLN A 12 -11.32 -16.95 19.39
N PHE A 13 -11.92 -15.84 19.85
CA PHE A 13 -11.77 -15.34 21.21
C PHE A 13 -12.92 -15.84 22.11
N THR A 14 -12.61 -16.16 23.36
CA THR A 14 -13.62 -16.58 24.34
C THR A 14 -14.32 -15.36 24.95
N ALA A 15 -15.64 -15.30 24.87
CA ALA A 15 -16.41 -14.20 25.46
C ALA A 15 -16.44 -14.29 26.99
N VAL A 16 -16.02 -13.23 27.68
CA VAL A 16 -16.04 -13.13 29.15
C VAL A 16 -17.25 -12.28 29.58
N ARG A 17 -18.15 -12.86 30.39
CA ARG A 17 -19.44 -12.22 30.77
C ARG A 17 -19.41 -11.40 32.06
N LEU A 18 -18.38 -11.54 32.90
CA LEU A 18 -18.30 -10.93 34.23
C LEU A 18 -17.22 -9.84 34.36
N ARG A 19 -16.52 -9.51 33.26
CA ARG A 19 -15.47 -8.49 33.23
C ARG A 19 -15.63 -7.64 31.98
N ASP A 20 -15.20 -6.38 32.08
CA ASP A 20 -15.08 -5.52 30.91
C ASP A 20 -14.14 -6.20 29.90
N GLY A 21 -14.68 -6.42 28.70
CA GLY A 21 -13.97 -7.01 27.56
C GLY A 21 -13.90 -6.00 26.42
N TYR A 22 -13.10 -6.33 25.41
CA TYR A 22 -13.11 -5.59 24.16
C TYR A 22 -14.43 -5.82 23.42
N ASP A 23 -14.88 -4.82 22.67
CA ASP A 23 -16.02 -4.96 21.77
C ASP A 23 -15.67 -5.97 20.67
N MET A 24 -16.52 -6.97 20.47
CA MET A 24 -16.25 -8.04 19.50
C MET A 24 -16.22 -7.52 18.06
N GLY A 25 -17.05 -6.54 17.72
CA GLY A 25 -17.08 -5.96 16.38
C GLY A 25 -15.85 -5.09 16.08
N GLU A 26 -15.38 -4.32 17.07
CA GLU A 26 -14.13 -3.56 16.94
C GLU A 26 -12.91 -4.48 16.81
N VAL A 27 -12.91 -5.59 17.55
CA VAL A 27 -11.86 -6.61 17.44
C VAL A 27 -11.88 -7.29 16.08
N GLU A 28 -13.06 -7.63 15.55
CA GLU A 28 -13.20 -8.26 14.24
C GLU A 28 -12.72 -7.32 13.12
N GLN A 29 -13.13 -6.05 13.15
CA GLN A 29 -12.65 -5.03 12.20
C GLN A 29 -11.13 -4.85 12.25
N PHE A 30 -10.54 -4.81 13.44
CA PHE A 30 -9.10 -4.69 13.59
C PHE A 30 -8.36 -5.93 13.04
N LEU A 31 -8.92 -7.13 13.21
CA LEU A 31 -8.34 -8.36 12.68
C LEU A 31 -8.39 -8.41 11.15
N ASP A 32 -9.45 -7.89 10.52
CA ASP A 32 -9.53 -7.75 9.07
C ASP A 32 -8.42 -6.82 8.54
N GLU A 33 -8.19 -5.67 9.19
CA GLU A 33 -7.10 -4.75 8.83
C GLU A 33 -5.72 -5.40 9.00
N VAL A 34 -5.52 -6.12 10.11
CA VAL A 34 -4.26 -6.84 10.37
C VAL A 34 -4.06 -7.97 9.37
N GLU A 35 -5.10 -8.70 8.96
CA GLU A 35 -4.99 -9.76 7.97
C GLU A 35 -4.48 -9.21 6.63
N VAL A 36 -5.10 -8.14 6.12
CA VAL A 36 -4.71 -7.52 4.84
C VAL A 36 -3.27 -7.03 4.85
N GLU A 37 -2.85 -6.33 5.91
CA GLU A 37 -1.47 -5.86 6.02
C GLU A 37 -0.47 -7.00 6.19
N PHE A 38 -0.88 -8.08 6.88
CA PHE A 38 -0.01 -9.23 7.07
C PHE A 38 0.16 -10.03 5.77
N GLU A 39 -0.88 -10.19 4.95
CA GLU A 39 -0.74 -10.74 3.60
C GLU A 39 0.18 -9.88 2.72
N ARG A 40 0.02 -8.55 2.76
CA ARG A 40 0.88 -7.62 2.03
C ARG A 40 2.35 -7.77 2.43
N LEU A 41 2.64 -7.80 3.73
CA LEU A 41 3.99 -7.97 4.26
C LEU A 41 4.59 -9.33 3.92
N VAL A 42 3.81 -10.40 3.96
CA VAL A 42 4.28 -11.74 3.58
C VAL A 42 4.65 -11.79 2.10
N ASN A 43 3.82 -11.23 1.23
CA ASN A 43 4.09 -11.14 -0.21
C ASN A 43 5.33 -10.30 -0.48
N GLU A 44 5.42 -9.10 0.08
CA GLU A 44 6.58 -8.21 -0.05
C GLU A 44 7.87 -8.88 0.45
N ASN A 45 7.82 -9.59 1.58
CA ASN A 45 8.98 -10.31 2.10
C ASN A 45 9.40 -11.47 1.17
N SER A 46 8.43 -12.15 0.54
CA SER A 46 8.71 -13.19 -0.43
C SER A 46 9.37 -12.63 -1.69
N GLU A 47 8.89 -11.49 -2.19
CA GLU A 47 9.45 -10.81 -3.35
C GLU A 47 10.86 -10.27 -3.06
N LEU A 48 11.07 -9.68 -1.89
CA LEU A 48 12.39 -9.19 -1.47
C LEU A 48 13.38 -10.35 -1.34
N LYS A 49 12.97 -11.49 -0.75
CA LYS A 49 13.81 -12.69 -0.71
C LYS A 49 14.14 -13.22 -2.09
N ALA A 50 13.19 -13.21 -3.03
CA ALA A 50 13.44 -13.61 -4.41
C ALA A 50 14.46 -12.68 -5.09
N LYS A 51 14.31 -11.35 -4.92
CA LYS A 51 15.26 -10.36 -5.44
C LYS A 51 16.66 -10.51 -4.84
N VAL A 52 16.74 -10.75 -3.53
CA VAL A 52 18.02 -11.01 -2.86
C VAL A 52 18.67 -12.28 -3.43
N ALA A 53 17.92 -13.37 -3.57
CA ALA A 53 18.44 -14.61 -4.15
C ALA A 53 18.89 -14.43 -5.62
N GLU A 54 18.18 -13.62 -6.41
CA GLU A 54 18.55 -13.28 -7.79
C GLU A 54 19.83 -12.44 -7.83
N LEU A 55 19.94 -11.41 -6.99
CA LEU A 55 21.13 -10.58 -6.89
C LEU A 55 22.34 -11.37 -6.38
N GLU A 56 22.15 -12.23 -5.37
CA GLU A 56 23.19 -13.13 -4.88
C GLU A 56 23.64 -14.10 -5.98
N ALA A 57 22.71 -14.64 -6.78
CA ALA A 57 23.04 -15.48 -7.92
C ALA A 57 23.77 -14.71 -9.04
N ALA A 58 23.38 -13.47 -9.32
CA ALA A 58 24.05 -12.60 -10.29
C ALA A 58 25.47 -12.22 -9.81
N VAL A 59 25.65 -11.94 -8.52
CA VAL A 59 26.97 -11.67 -7.92
C VAL A 59 27.84 -12.93 -7.92
N GLU A 60 27.28 -14.10 -7.61
CA GLU A 60 27.97 -15.41 -7.70
C GLU A 60 28.34 -15.77 -9.14
N GLN A 61 27.49 -15.44 -10.12
CA GLN A 61 27.81 -15.62 -11.54
C GLN A 61 28.87 -14.61 -12.00
N ALA A 62 28.83 -13.37 -11.54
CA ALA A 62 29.85 -12.37 -11.82
C ALA A 62 31.20 -12.70 -11.16
N SER A 63 31.20 -13.37 -10.01
CA SER A 63 32.41 -13.79 -9.30
C SER A 63 32.96 -15.14 -9.80
N LYS A 64 32.10 -16.07 -10.25
CA LYS A 64 32.50 -17.33 -10.93
C LYS A 64 32.81 -17.14 -12.40
N ALA A 65 32.29 -16.09 -13.03
CA ALA A 65 32.88 -15.52 -14.22
C ALA A 65 34.23 -14.89 -13.83
N GLN A 66 35.21 -15.74 -13.54
CA GLN A 66 36.59 -15.39 -13.83
C GLN A 66 36.64 -14.86 -15.26
N PRO A 67 37.43 -13.83 -15.55
CA PRO A 67 37.56 -13.32 -16.90
C PRO A 67 37.94 -14.50 -17.78
N ALA A 68 37.07 -14.86 -18.74
CA ALA A 68 37.56 -15.63 -19.88
C ALA A 68 38.73 -14.81 -20.44
N PRO A 69 39.88 -15.44 -20.73
CA PRO A 69 41.11 -14.74 -21.00
C PRO A 69 40.90 -13.82 -22.19
N VAL A 70 40.89 -12.52 -21.92
CA VAL A 70 41.24 -11.54 -22.93
C VAL A 70 42.74 -11.72 -23.16
N ALA A 71 43.07 -12.67 -24.04
CA ALA A 71 44.33 -12.67 -24.75
C ALA A 71 44.31 -11.50 -25.76
N ALA A 72 44.39 -10.30 -25.21
CA ALA A 72 44.84 -9.04 -25.79
C ALA A 72 44.70 -7.96 -24.69
N ALA A 73 45.60 -8.03 -23.71
CA ALA A 73 45.79 -7.06 -22.63
C ALA A 73 46.20 -5.66 -23.20
N PRO A 74 46.08 -4.53 -22.47
CA PRO A 74 46.47 -4.39 -21.06
C PRO A 74 45.47 -3.69 -20.12
N GLU A 75 45.50 -4.10 -18.85
CA GLU A 75 44.78 -3.52 -17.70
C GLU A 75 45.43 -2.21 -17.19
N PRO A 76 44.63 -1.23 -16.75
CA PRO A 76 45.08 -0.19 -15.82
C PRO A 76 44.77 -0.57 -14.36
N VAL A 77 45.86 -0.65 -13.59
CA VAL A 77 46.04 -0.10 -12.24
C VAL A 77 44.97 -0.43 -11.17
N LYS A 78 45.30 -1.37 -10.30
CA LYS A 78 45.05 -1.21 -8.85
C LYS A 78 46.30 -0.65 -8.16
N GLU A 79 46.00 0.25 -7.25
CA GLU A 79 46.81 0.97 -6.29
C GLU A 79 47.75 0.07 -5.45
N PRO A 80 48.92 0.58 -5.02
CA PRO A 80 49.94 -0.20 -4.32
C PRO A 80 49.78 -0.10 -2.80
N GLU A 81 49.85 -1.25 -2.12
CA GLU A 81 50.37 -1.34 -0.76
C GLU A 81 51.24 -2.60 -0.62
N PRO A 82 52.18 -2.63 0.34
CA PRO A 82 53.60 -2.71 0.04
C PRO A 82 54.17 -4.08 0.35
N VAL A 83 55.06 -4.61 -0.50
CA VAL A 83 55.87 -5.77 -0.12
C VAL A 83 57.33 -5.60 -0.52
N LYS A 84 58.15 -5.78 0.51
CA LYS A 84 59.60 -5.92 0.55
C LYS A 84 60.16 -6.86 -0.53
N ALA A 85 61.36 -6.47 -0.94
CA ALA A 85 62.36 -7.15 -1.76
C ALA A 85 62.40 -8.69 -1.71
N PRO A 86 62.74 -9.31 -2.85
CA PRO A 86 63.86 -10.24 -2.87
C PRO A 86 64.90 -9.96 -3.97
N GLU A 87 66.03 -10.62 -3.76
CA GLU A 87 67.37 -10.50 -4.32
C GLU A 87 67.56 -10.73 -5.84
N PRO A 88 68.75 -10.37 -6.38
CA PRO A 88 69.01 -10.22 -7.81
C PRO A 88 69.55 -11.51 -8.46
N THR A 89 69.17 -11.78 -9.71
CA THR A 89 69.95 -12.61 -10.65
C THR A 89 69.42 -12.45 -12.09
N PRO A 90 70.23 -12.72 -13.13
CA PRO A 90 70.97 -11.73 -13.90
C PRO A 90 70.31 -11.36 -15.24
N ALA A 91 70.39 -10.08 -15.58
CA ALA A 91 69.92 -9.53 -16.85
C ALA A 91 70.75 -10.05 -18.06
N PRO A 92 70.12 -10.26 -19.23
CA PRO A 92 70.84 -10.47 -20.48
C PRO A 92 71.48 -9.16 -20.96
N ALA A 93 72.61 -9.32 -21.64
CA ALA A 93 73.58 -8.28 -22.00
C ALA A 93 72.99 -7.02 -22.67
N PRO A 94 73.49 -5.82 -22.33
CA PRO A 94 73.02 -4.56 -22.86
C PRO A 94 73.56 -4.27 -24.27
N ALA A 95 72.69 -3.77 -25.14
CA ALA A 95 73.09 -2.94 -26.27
C ALA A 95 73.71 -1.65 -25.73
N ALA A 96 74.83 -1.26 -26.32
CA ALA A 96 75.73 -0.20 -25.86
C ALA A 96 75.04 1.10 -25.43
N PRO A 97 75.27 1.59 -24.19
CA PRO A 97 74.90 2.93 -23.76
C PRO A 97 75.73 3.97 -24.51
N GLN A 98 75.09 4.91 -25.20
CA GLN A 98 75.74 6.17 -25.54
C GLN A 98 75.77 7.02 -24.27
N GLU A 99 76.91 7.02 -23.60
CA GLU A 99 77.17 7.86 -22.43
C GLU A 99 77.11 9.35 -22.83
N LEU A 100 76.04 10.04 -22.45
CA LEU A 100 76.06 11.49 -22.29
C LEU A 100 76.96 11.80 -21.08
N ARG A 101 78.27 11.84 -21.32
CA ARG A 101 79.25 12.28 -20.34
C ARG A 101 79.10 13.77 -20.12
N VAL A 102 78.52 14.13 -18.99
CA VAL A 102 78.57 15.50 -18.49
C VAL A 102 79.92 15.66 -17.81
N THR A 103 80.88 16.25 -18.51
CA THR A 103 82.30 16.33 -18.08
C THR A 103 82.61 17.56 -17.23
N SER A 104 81.60 18.36 -16.90
CA SER A 104 81.71 19.48 -15.97
C SER A 104 80.49 19.59 -15.04
N THR A 105 80.70 19.94 -13.78
CA THR A 105 79.64 20.20 -12.78
C THR A 105 78.66 21.31 -13.20
N ALA A 106 79.07 22.19 -14.13
CA ALA A 106 78.26 23.27 -14.68
C ALA A 106 77.26 22.82 -15.77
N GLU A 107 77.58 21.79 -16.55
CA GLU A 107 76.66 21.22 -17.56
C GLU A 107 75.62 20.28 -16.91
N ALA A 108 75.95 19.68 -15.77
CA ALA A 108 75.02 18.82 -15.03
C ALA A 108 73.91 19.65 -14.37
N SER A 109 74.25 20.84 -13.87
CA SER A 109 73.28 21.79 -13.32
C SER A 109 72.34 22.36 -14.39
N THR A 110 72.80 22.58 -15.63
CA THR A 110 71.94 23.10 -16.71
C THR A 110 71.02 22.02 -17.28
N ALA A 111 71.49 20.77 -17.38
CA ALA A 111 70.65 19.62 -17.73
C ALA A 111 69.59 19.35 -16.65
N ALA A 112 69.95 19.41 -15.37
CA ALA A 112 69.01 19.28 -14.26
C ALA A 112 67.98 20.41 -14.21
N ALA A 113 68.38 21.66 -14.49
CA ALA A 113 67.46 22.80 -14.56
C ALA A 113 66.43 22.65 -15.70
N ARG A 114 66.86 22.21 -16.89
CA ARG A 114 65.95 21.93 -18.00
C ARG A 114 64.98 20.80 -17.71
N LEU A 115 65.43 19.74 -17.03
CA LEU A 115 64.55 18.65 -16.61
C LEU A 115 63.53 19.11 -15.56
N LEU A 116 63.95 19.96 -14.61
CA LEU A 116 63.05 20.56 -13.65
C LEU A 116 61.99 21.44 -14.35
N GLU A 117 62.39 22.22 -15.35
CA GLU A 117 61.49 23.08 -16.14
C GLU A 117 60.49 22.27 -16.98
N ILE A 118 60.94 21.19 -17.62
CA ILE A 118 60.05 20.25 -18.34
C ILE A 118 59.10 19.56 -17.37
N ALA A 119 59.58 19.16 -16.19
CA ALA A 119 58.74 18.53 -15.17
C ALA A 119 57.73 19.50 -14.57
N SER A 120 58.09 20.75 -14.31
CA SER A 120 57.15 21.78 -13.83
C SER A 120 56.11 22.09 -14.89
N ALA A 121 56.52 22.25 -16.16
CA ALA A 121 55.58 22.48 -17.25
C ALA A 121 54.59 21.30 -17.43
N ASN A 122 55.06 20.06 -17.29
CA ASN A 122 54.21 18.88 -17.33
C ASN A 122 53.24 18.83 -16.13
N ALA A 123 53.72 19.16 -14.93
CA ALA A 123 52.89 19.23 -13.73
C ALA A 123 51.80 20.31 -13.86
N ASP A 124 52.14 21.50 -14.36
CA ASP A 124 51.17 22.59 -14.58
C ASP A 124 50.10 22.17 -15.61
N GLN A 125 50.51 21.52 -16.72
CA GLN A 125 49.57 20.98 -17.71
C GLN A 125 48.62 19.92 -17.13
N LEU A 126 49.13 19.01 -16.29
CA LEU A 126 48.29 18.02 -15.61
C LEU A 126 47.33 18.67 -14.62
N MET A 127 47.77 19.72 -13.91
CA MET A 127 46.90 20.46 -12.99
C MET A 127 45.78 21.19 -13.72
N ASP A 128 46.07 21.80 -14.86
CA ASP A 128 45.05 22.51 -15.63
C ASP A 128 44.07 21.54 -16.30
N ALA A 129 44.56 20.42 -16.85
CA ALA A 129 43.69 19.36 -17.36
C ALA A 129 42.79 18.77 -16.27
N ALA A 130 43.33 18.51 -15.07
CA ALA A 130 42.55 18.01 -13.95
C ALA A 130 41.49 19.00 -13.46
N LYS A 131 41.79 20.31 -13.48
CA LYS A 131 40.80 21.35 -13.14
C LYS A 131 39.69 21.42 -14.17
N GLU A 132 40.02 21.38 -15.46
CA GLU A 132 39.03 21.41 -16.53
C GLU A 132 38.11 20.18 -16.47
N GLU A 133 38.66 19.00 -16.22
CA GLU A 133 37.89 17.77 -16.04
C GLU A 133 37.01 17.82 -14.79
N ALA A 134 37.52 18.33 -13.66
CA ALA A 134 36.74 18.53 -12.45
C ALA A 134 35.58 19.53 -12.66
N ASP A 135 35.84 20.64 -13.33
CA ASP A 135 34.81 21.65 -13.65
C ASP A 135 33.76 21.06 -14.60
N SER A 136 34.15 20.22 -15.56
CA SER A 136 33.23 19.48 -16.43
C SER A 136 32.33 18.53 -15.64
N ILE A 137 32.91 17.70 -14.77
CA ILE A 137 32.15 16.73 -13.94
C ILE A 137 31.17 17.47 -13.02
N ILE A 138 31.60 18.57 -12.39
CA ILE A 138 30.72 19.37 -11.53
C ILE A 138 29.61 20.03 -12.35
N GLY A 139 29.91 20.50 -13.56
CA GLY A 139 28.94 21.07 -14.49
C GLY A 139 27.86 20.07 -14.90
N GLU A 140 28.28 18.88 -15.34
CA GLU A 140 27.39 17.78 -15.72
C GLU A 140 26.52 17.32 -14.54
N ALA A 141 27.14 17.06 -13.38
CA ALA A 141 26.41 16.66 -12.18
C ALA A 141 25.37 17.71 -11.74
N ARG A 142 25.67 19.01 -11.90
CA ARG A 142 24.70 20.08 -11.61
C ARG A 142 23.54 20.08 -12.58
N VAL A 143 23.79 19.93 -13.88
CA VAL A 143 22.73 19.89 -14.90
C VAL A 143 21.84 18.66 -14.68
N GLU A 144 22.42 17.50 -14.44
CA GLU A 144 21.68 16.27 -14.14
C GLU A 144 20.84 16.40 -12.86
N ALA A 145 21.42 16.95 -11.79
CA ALA A 145 20.68 17.20 -10.55
C ALA A 145 19.50 18.17 -10.76
N GLU A 146 19.70 19.21 -11.57
CA GLU A 146 18.66 20.19 -11.87
C GLU A 146 17.54 19.59 -12.72
N GLN A 147 17.89 18.76 -13.71
CA GLN A 147 16.95 17.98 -14.50
C GLN A 147 16.13 17.02 -13.61
N LEU A 148 16.80 16.19 -12.81
CA LEU A 148 16.15 15.26 -11.89
C LEU A 148 15.23 15.99 -10.91
N SER A 149 15.65 17.14 -10.39
CA SER A 149 14.82 17.95 -9.49
C SER A 149 13.57 18.49 -10.20
N SER A 150 13.69 18.86 -11.48
CA SER A 150 12.56 19.37 -12.27
C SER A 150 11.55 18.26 -12.61
N GLU A 151 12.03 17.06 -12.91
CA GLU A 151 11.20 15.89 -13.17
C GLU A 151 10.49 15.43 -11.90
N ALA A 152 11.23 15.33 -10.79
CA ALA A 152 10.66 14.99 -9.49
C ALA A 152 9.55 15.99 -9.09
N ARG A 153 9.75 17.29 -9.32
CA ARG A 153 8.71 18.31 -9.07
C ARG A 153 7.49 18.12 -9.97
N ARG A 154 7.68 17.93 -11.28
CA ARG A 154 6.55 17.69 -12.21
C ARG A 154 5.76 16.44 -11.84
N ASN A 155 6.45 15.37 -11.47
CA ASN A 155 5.83 14.13 -11.04
C ASN A 155 5.06 14.32 -9.73
N ALA A 156 5.63 15.05 -8.77
CA ALA A 156 4.96 15.40 -7.53
C ALA A 156 3.70 16.25 -7.77
N ASP A 157 3.78 17.28 -8.61
CA ASP A 157 2.64 18.13 -8.97
C ASP A 157 1.53 17.32 -9.65
N THR A 158 1.90 16.41 -10.56
CA THR A 158 0.96 15.52 -11.25
C THR A 158 0.28 14.58 -10.26
N LEU A 159 1.05 13.94 -9.38
CA LEU A 159 0.52 13.06 -8.35
C LEU A 159 -0.41 13.80 -7.39
N GLN A 160 -0.07 15.02 -6.99
CA GLN A 160 -0.91 15.86 -6.14
C GLN A 160 -2.22 16.23 -6.85
N TYR A 161 -2.15 16.61 -8.13
CA TYR A 161 -3.33 16.92 -8.93
C TYR A 161 -4.25 15.70 -9.06
N GLU A 162 -3.71 14.54 -9.42
CA GLU A 162 -4.48 13.30 -9.52
C GLU A 162 -5.09 12.90 -8.19
N SER A 163 -4.33 12.99 -7.10
CA SER A 163 -4.80 12.64 -5.76
C SER A 163 -5.96 13.55 -5.32
N ARG A 164 -5.84 14.86 -5.55
CA ARG A 164 -6.93 15.81 -5.26
C ARG A 164 -8.17 15.52 -6.11
N LYS A 165 -7.99 15.26 -7.40
CA LYS A 165 -9.09 14.93 -8.29
C LYS A 165 -9.80 13.63 -7.89
N ARG A 166 -9.06 12.60 -7.48
CA ARG A 166 -9.64 11.35 -6.97
C ARG A 166 -10.39 11.57 -5.66
N ALA A 167 -9.85 12.39 -4.74
CA ALA A 167 -10.52 12.74 -3.50
C ALA A 167 -11.85 13.48 -3.76
N GLU A 168 -11.84 14.49 -4.64
CA GLU A 168 -13.06 15.22 -5.03
C GLU A 168 -14.10 14.30 -5.68
N GLN A 169 -13.67 13.36 -6.51
CA GLN A 169 -14.57 12.36 -7.11
C GLN A 169 -15.18 11.42 -6.06
N LEU A 170 -14.37 10.94 -5.12
CA LEU A 170 -14.84 10.09 -4.02
C LEU A 170 -15.82 10.83 -3.12
N ASP A 171 -15.59 12.11 -2.84
CA ASP A 171 -16.50 12.95 -2.07
C ASP A 171 -17.85 13.07 -2.78
N ILE A 172 -17.85 13.32 -4.10
CA ILE A 172 -19.07 13.40 -4.91
C ILE A 172 -19.82 12.07 -4.91
N GLU A 173 -19.13 10.94 -5.09
CA GLU A 173 -19.75 9.61 -5.09
C GLU A 173 -20.34 9.27 -3.71
N THR A 174 -19.60 9.55 -2.64
CA THR A 174 -20.05 9.32 -1.26
C THR A 174 -21.30 10.14 -0.96
N GLU A 175 -21.31 11.41 -1.37
CA GLU A 175 -22.45 12.31 -1.25
C GLU A 175 -23.68 11.82 -2.01
N GLN A 176 -23.49 11.32 -3.23
CA GLN A 176 -24.56 10.73 -4.05
C GLN A 176 -25.12 9.48 -3.39
N ARG A 177 -24.25 8.54 -3.02
CA ARG A 177 -24.65 7.27 -2.39
C ARG A 177 -25.36 7.50 -1.06
N ARG A 178 -24.90 8.47 -0.27
CA ARG A 178 -25.58 8.87 0.96
C ARG A 178 -27.00 9.39 0.68
N LYS A 179 -27.17 10.23 -0.35
CA LYS A 179 -28.50 10.74 -0.73
C LYS A 179 -29.42 9.63 -1.22
N GLU A 180 -28.90 8.68 -2.01
CA GLU A 180 -29.64 7.52 -2.48
C GLU A 180 -30.11 6.66 -1.30
N VAL A 181 -29.21 6.28 -0.38
CA VAL A 181 -29.57 5.50 0.81
C VAL A 181 -30.60 6.20 1.67
N ILE A 182 -30.47 7.52 1.87
CA ILE A 182 -31.47 8.29 2.64
C ILE A 182 -32.82 8.30 1.91
N SER A 183 -32.82 8.51 0.59
CA SER A 183 -34.04 8.49 -0.23
C SER A 183 -34.73 7.13 -0.18
N ASP A 184 -33.97 6.04 -0.24
CA ASP A 184 -34.49 4.68 -0.17
C ASP A 184 -35.07 4.37 1.22
N LEU A 185 -34.35 4.74 2.30
CA LEU A 185 -34.84 4.60 3.67
C LEU A 185 -36.11 5.44 3.92
N GLU A 186 -36.18 6.65 3.35
CA GLU A 186 -37.39 7.48 3.44
C GLU A 186 -38.57 6.84 2.73
N ARG A 187 -38.35 6.21 1.57
CA ARG A 187 -39.38 5.49 0.84
C ARG A 187 -39.86 4.26 1.61
N GLU A 188 -38.95 3.43 2.10
CA GLU A 188 -39.29 2.25 2.91
C GLU A 188 -40.04 2.65 4.18
N ARG A 189 -39.61 3.74 4.85
CA ARG A 189 -40.32 4.29 6.02
C ARG A 189 -41.74 4.70 5.66
N GLN A 190 -41.97 5.31 4.49
CA GLN A 190 -43.30 5.71 4.04
C GLN A 190 -44.17 4.49 3.71
N GLU A 191 -43.61 3.47 3.06
CA GLU A 191 -44.30 2.22 2.74
C GLU A 191 -44.71 1.47 4.02
N LEU A 192 -43.78 1.30 4.97
CA LEU A 192 -44.08 0.70 6.27
C LEU A 192 -45.12 1.50 7.06
N GLN A 193 -45.05 2.83 7.02
CA GLN A 193 -46.06 3.67 7.67
C GLN A 193 -47.44 3.48 7.05
N ALA A 194 -47.53 3.40 5.72
CA ALA A 194 -48.79 3.13 5.03
C ALA A 194 -49.35 1.75 5.36
N GLU A 195 -48.49 0.72 5.44
CA GLU A 195 -48.89 -0.64 5.85
C GLU A 195 -49.41 -0.67 7.30
N ILE A 196 -48.76 0.05 8.22
CA ILE A 196 -49.22 0.19 9.61
C ILE A 196 -50.61 0.81 9.65
N ASP A 197 -50.85 1.88 8.90
CA ASP A 197 -52.13 2.57 8.88
C ASP A 197 -53.23 1.70 8.22
N HIS A 198 -52.88 0.95 7.19
CA HIS A 198 -53.74 -0.05 6.57
C HIS A 198 -54.13 -1.16 7.55
N LEU A 199 -53.17 -1.78 8.24
CA LEU A 199 -53.43 -2.82 9.24
C LEU A 199 -54.29 -2.32 10.41
N ARG A 200 -54.06 -1.08 10.87
CA ARG A 200 -54.89 -0.45 11.90
C ARG A 200 -56.33 -0.21 11.43
N ALA A 201 -56.52 0.20 10.17
CA ALA A 201 -57.84 0.35 9.59
C ALA A 201 -58.54 -1.01 9.46
N TYR A 202 -57.84 -2.01 8.93
CA TYR A 202 -58.31 -3.38 8.83
C TYR A 202 -58.74 -3.94 10.19
N GLU A 203 -57.93 -3.75 11.24
CA GLU A 203 -58.25 -4.19 12.60
C GLU A 203 -59.55 -3.53 13.11
N ARG A 204 -59.68 -2.20 12.94
CA ARG A 204 -60.90 -1.49 13.35
C ARG A 204 -62.13 -2.02 12.64
N GLU A 205 -62.06 -2.22 11.33
CA GLU A 205 -63.15 -2.78 10.53
C GLU A 205 -63.47 -4.22 10.94
N TYR A 206 -62.45 -5.06 11.12
CA TYR A 206 -62.62 -6.45 11.53
C TYR A 206 -63.31 -6.54 12.90
N ARG A 207 -62.88 -5.73 13.88
CA ARG A 207 -63.53 -5.64 15.20
C ARG A 207 -64.97 -5.17 15.09
N ALA A 208 -65.26 -4.18 14.24
CA ALA A 208 -66.62 -3.70 14.02
C ALA A 208 -67.52 -4.78 13.39
N ARG A 209 -67.03 -5.49 12.37
CA ARG A 209 -67.75 -6.61 11.72
C ARG A 209 -67.99 -7.76 12.69
N LEU A 210 -66.98 -8.13 13.49
CA LEU A 210 -67.09 -9.19 14.49
C LEU A 210 -68.11 -8.83 15.58
N LYS A 211 -68.10 -7.58 16.04
CA LYS A 211 -69.10 -7.08 17.00
C LYS A 211 -70.52 -7.14 16.41
N ALA A 212 -70.70 -6.67 15.19
CA ALA A 212 -72.00 -6.71 14.51
C ALA A 212 -72.50 -8.14 14.32
N TYR A 213 -71.62 -9.07 13.94
CA TYR A 213 -71.94 -10.50 13.82
C TYR A 213 -72.44 -11.10 15.14
N PHE A 214 -71.71 -10.89 16.25
CA PHE A 214 -72.14 -11.41 17.55
C PHE A 214 -73.44 -10.77 18.05
N GLN A 215 -73.66 -9.48 17.78
CA GLN A 215 -74.91 -8.81 18.10
C GLN A 215 -76.10 -9.40 17.33
N ASP A 216 -75.92 -9.70 16.04
CA ASP A 216 -76.94 -10.36 15.23
C ASP A 216 -77.24 -11.79 15.73
N GLN A 217 -76.20 -12.57 16.06
CA GLN A 217 -76.38 -13.92 16.64
C GLN A 217 -77.13 -13.89 17.98
N LEU A 218 -76.82 -12.94 18.86
CA LEU A 218 -77.52 -12.75 20.12
C LEU A 218 -79.01 -12.40 19.90
N ALA A 219 -79.30 -11.48 18.99
CA ALA A 219 -80.67 -11.11 18.65
C ALA A 219 -81.49 -12.29 18.08
N GLN A 220 -80.87 -13.14 17.27
CA GLN A 220 -81.51 -14.37 16.75
C GLN A 220 -81.82 -15.39 17.86
N LEU A 221 -80.94 -15.52 18.87
CA LEU A 221 -81.16 -16.39 20.03
C LEU A 221 -82.27 -15.84 20.95
N GLU A 222 -82.29 -14.54 21.21
CA GLU A 222 -83.37 -13.89 21.96
C GLU A 222 -84.73 -14.01 21.24
N GLY A 223 -84.73 -13.84 19.91
CA GLY A 223 -85.92 -14.03 19.07
C GLY A 223 -86.38 -15.49 18.96
N SER A 224 -85.47 -16.46 19.16
CA SER A 224 -85.78 -17.90 19.25
C SER A 224 -86.18 -18.36 20.66
N ALA A 225 -86.20 -17.49 21.68
CA ALA A 225 -86.70 -17.86 22.99
C ALA A 225 -88.19 -18.27 22.89
N PRO A 226 -88.60 -19.44 23.41
CA PRO A 226 -89.96 -19.91 23.24
C PRO A 226 -90.92 -18.98 23.98
N VAL A 227 -91.81 -18.33 23.23
CA VAL A 227 -92.95 -17.60 23.77
C VAL A 227 -93.78 -18.59 24.57
N ALA A 228 -93.70 -18.51 25.91
CA ALA A 228 -94.55 -19.31 26.79
C ALA A 228 -96.03 -19.03 26.45
N PRO A 229 -96.89 -20.07 26.33
CA PRO A 229 -98.29 -19.84 26.03
C PRO A 229 -98.95 -19.15 27.23
N LYS A 230 -99.49 -17.95 27.00
CA LYS A 230 -100.38 -17.30 27.97
C LYS A 230 -101.66 -18.13 28.11
N GLN A 231 -101.70 -19.03 29.09
CA GLN A 231 -102.95 -19.58 29.59
C GLN A 231 -103.41 -18.80 30.82
N GLY A 232 -104.66 -18.34 30.75
CA GLY A 232 -105.52 -18.16 31.93
C GLY A 232 -105.68 -16.73 32.42
N THR A 233 -106.72 -16.05 31.95
CA THR A 233 -107.61 -15.31 32.86
C THR A 233 -109.05 -15.46 32.39
N ALA A 234 -109.81 -16.21 33.18
CA ALA A 234 -111.24 -16.39 33.09
C ALA A 234 -112.00 -15.07 33.32
N LEU A 235 -113.08 -14.88 32.56
CA LEU A 235 -114.21 -14.00 32.85
C LEU A 235 -115.43 -14.90 32.56
N ASP A 236 -116.00 -15.56 33.57
CA ASP A 236 -117.01 -15.03 34.50
C ASP A 236 -118.39 -14.80 33.83
N GLY A 237 -119.41 -15.47 34.37
CA GLY A 237 -120.80 -14.99 34.36
C GLY A 237 -121.83 -15.68 33.46
N GLY A 238 -122.58 -16.63 34.02
CA GLY A 238 -124.04 -16.46 34.16
C GLY A 238 -125.03 -17.16 33.20
N SER A 239 -125.94 -17.94 33.82
CA SER A 239 -127.36 -18.25 33.44
C SER A 239 -127.62 -18.99 32.13
N GLU A 240 -128.48 -20.01 32.02
CA GLU A 240 -129.59 -20.55 32.83
C GLU A 240 -129.84 -22.01 32.41
#